data_AF-E8NBF0-F1
#
_entry.id   AF-E8NBF0-F1
#
_cell.length_a   1.000
_cell.length_b   1.000
_cell.length_c   1.000
_cell.angle_alpha   90.00
_cell.angle_beta   90.00
_cell.angle_gamma   90.00
#
_symmetry.space_group_name_H-M   'P 1'
#
loop_
_entity.id
_entity.type
_entity.pdbx_description
1 polymer ?
#
loop_
_entity_poly.entity_id
_entity_poly.type
_entity_poly.pdbx_seq_one_letter_code
_entity_poly.pdbx_strand_id
1 'polypeptide(L)' 'MSDIRVLTAVSVLSLVVWISAMLGAFVSAGPIRWLWLSLGIVAIGVNFASFWRARWIENGPARRRLQDRQ' A
#
# COMPACT_ATOMS: atom_id res chain seq x y z
N MET A 1 -10.59 11.58 -9.87
CA MET A 1 -11.12 10.26 -9.43
C MET A 1 -10.21 9.08 -9.79
N SER A 2 -9.52 9.10 -10.93
CA SER A 2 -8.54 8.06 -11.35
C SER A 2 -7.44 7.80 -10.30
N ASP A 3 -6.77 8.84 -9.81
CA ASP A 3 -5.60 8.67 -8.91
C ASP A 3 -5.93 8.01 -7.56
N ILE A 4 -7.09 8.31 -6.97
CA ILE A 4 -7.49 7.68 -5.70
C ILE A 4 -7.75 6.20 -5.93
N ARG A 5 -8.44 5.82 -7.03
CA ARG A 5 -8.69 4.41 -7.36
C ARG A 5 -7.39 3.65 -7.59
N VAL A 6 -6.43 4.27 -8.28
CA VAL A 6 -5.10 3.69 -8.50
C VAL A 6 -4.36 3.52 -7.18
N LEU A 7 -4.34 4.52 -6.29
CA LEU A 7 -3.69 4.42 -4.98
C LEU A 7 -4.32 3.36 -4.08
N THR A 8 -5.65 3.27 -4.08
CA THR A 8 -6.37 2.20 -3.37
C THR A 8 -6.03 0.83 -3.93
N ALA A 9 -6.00 0.67 -5.25
CA ALA A 9 -5.60 -0.59 -5.89
C ALA A 9 -4.16 -0.98 -5.54
N VAL A 10 -3.22 -0.03 -5.59
CA VAL A 10 -1.81 -0.25 -5.20
C VAL A 10 -1.70 -0.63 -3.72
N SER A 11 -2.48 0.01 -2.84
CA SER A 11 -2.51 -0.34 -1.41
C SER A 11 -3.02 -1.77 -1.21
N VAL A 12 -4.13 -2.16 -1.84
CA VAL A 12 -4.67 -3.52 -1.71
C VAL A 12 -3.69 -4.56 -2.27
N LEU A 13 -3.13 -4.32 -3.46
CA LEU A 13 -2.17 -5.23 -4.09
C LEU A 13 -0.90 -5.39 -3.25
N SER A 14 -0.35 -4.28 -2.74
CA SER A 14 0.84 -4.33 -1.87
C SER A 14 0.57 -5.05 -0.54
N LEU A 15 -0.65 -4.96 0.01
CA LEU A 15 -1.05 -5.73 1.17
C LEU A 15 -1.06 -7.24 0.88
N VAL A 16 -1.63 -7.64 -0.27
CA VAL A 16 -1.63 -9.05 -0.70
C VAL A 16 -0.20 -9.57 -0.86
N VAL A 17 0.67 -8.81 -1.53
CA VAL A 17 2.09 -9.17 -1.69
C VAL A 17 2.78 -9.29 -0.35
N TRP A 18 2.49 -8.39 0.61
CA TRP A 18 3.06 -8.48 1.96
C TRP A 18 2.61 -9.75 2.69
N ILE A 19 1.32 -10.09 2.65
CA ILE A 19 0.78 -11.31 3.28
C ILE A 19 1.44 -12.56 2.65
N SER A 20 1.48 -12.63 1.32
CA SER A 20 2.13 -13.73 0.61
C SER A 20 3.62 -13.84 0.95
N ALA A 21 4.29 -12.70 1.12
CA ALA A 21 5.70 -12.66 1.51
C ALA A 21 5.94 -13.16 2.93
N MET A 22 5.08 -12.80 3.89
CA MET A 22 5.17 -13.31 5.26
C MET A 22 4.87 -14.82 5.33
N LEU A 23 3.85 -15.29 4.61
CA LEU A 23 3.55 -16.71 4.49
C LEU A 23 4.73 -17.46 3.87
N GLY A 24 5.25 -16.96 2.74
CA GLY A 24 6.43 -17.51 2.06
C GLY A 24 7.66 -17.55 2.95
N ALA A 25 7.92 -16.51 3.74
CA ALA A 25 9.01 -16.48 4.72
C ALA A 25 8.81 -17.48 5.86
N PHE A 26 7.57 -17.78 6.24
CA PHE A 26 7.24 -18.74 7.30
C PHE A 26 7.44 -20.19 6.85
N VAL A 27 7.04 -20.53 5.62
CA VAL A 27 7.22 -21.89 5.06
C VAL A 27 8.61 -22.14 4.46
N SER A 28 9.45 -21.12 4.31
CA SER A 28 10.79 -21.27 3.74
C SER A 28 11.91 -21.24 4.78
N ALA A 29 13.04 -21.87 4.45
CA ALA A 29 14.24 -21.88 5.26
C ALA A 29 15.46 -21.35 4.47
N GLY A 30 16.48 -20.90 5.18
CA GLY A 30 17.74 -20.47 4.57
C GLY A 30 17.62 -19.19 3.71
N PRO A 31 18.37 -19.07 2.61
CA PRO A 31 18.45 -17.85 1.79
C PRO A 31 17.09 -17.41 1.19
N ILE A 32 16.20 -18.36 0.91
CA ILE A 32 14.88 -18.09 0.33
C ILE A 32 14.01 -17.31 1.33
N ARG A 33 14.14 -17.58 2.63
CA ARG A 33 13.43 -16.85 3.68
C ARG A 33 13.81 -15.37 3.67
N TRP A 34 15.08 -15.06 3.48
CA TRP A 34 15.54 -13.66 3.39
C TRP A 34 14.96 -12.95 2.18
N LEU A 35 14.85 -13.65 1.04
CA LEU A 35 14.26 -13.09 -0.17
C LEU A 35 12.78 -12.75 0.03
N TRP A 36 12.03 -13.62 0.71
CA TRP A 36 10.65 -13.35 1.12
C TRP A 36 10.55 -12.18 2.09
N LEU A 37 11.43 -12.09 3.09
CA LEU A 37 11.43 -10.97 4.03
C LEU A 37 11.73 -9.64 3.33
N SER A 38 12.70 -9.60 2.40
CA SER A 38 13.00 -8.42 1.59
C SER A 38 11.79 -7.99 0.76
N LEU A 39 11.11 -8.94 0.11
CA LEU A 39 9.87 -8.65 -0.62
C LEU A 39 8.79 -8.08 0.29
N GLY A 40 8.64 -8.66 1.49
CA GLY A 40 7.72 -8.15 2.52
C GLY A 40 8.03 -6.72 2.92
N ILE A 41 9.29 -6.38 3.19
CA ILE A 41 9.70 -5.02 3.56
C ILE A 41 9.34 -4.00 2.47
N VAL A 42 9.61 -4.33 1.21
CA VAL A 42 9.24 -3.46 0.08
C VAL A 42 7.72 -3.32 -0.02
N ALA A 43 6.99 -4.43 0.08
CA ALA A 43 5.53 -4.44 -0.03
C ALA A 43 4.86 -3.59 1.06
N ILE A 44 5.31 -3.68 2.32
CA ILE A 44 4.76 -2.85 3.41
C ILE A 44 5.10 -1.37 3.22
N GLY A 45 6.30 -1.05 2.72
CA GLY A 45 6.69 0.33 2.41
C GLY A 45 5.80 0.95 1.33
N VAL A 46 5.53 0.21 0.25
CA VAL A 46 4.61 0.64 -0.82
C VAL A 46 3.18 0.78 -0.29
N ASN A 47 2.73 -0.15 0.57
CA ASN A 47 1.41 -0.09 1.17
C ASN A 47 1.22 1.19 2.01
N PHE A 48 2.16 1.48 2.91
CA PHE A 48 2.12 2.68 3.73
C PHE A 48 2.13 3.96 2.88
N ALA A 49 3.02 4.03 1.89
CA ALA A 49 3.12 5.21 1.02
C ALA A 49 1.83 5.45 0.22
N SER A 50 1.24 4.40 -0.35
CA SER A 50 0.00 4.50 -1.13
C SER A 50 -1.21 4.82 -0.26
N PHE A 51 -1.34 4.18 0.91
CA PHE A 51 -2.41 4.44 1.87
C PHE A 51 -2.39 5.90 2.36
N TRP A 52 -1.25 6.38 2.83
CA TRP A 52 -1.13 7.75 3.32
C TRP A 52 -1.36 8.78 2.22
N ARG A 53 -0.88 8.52 1.00
CA ARG A 53 -1.11 9.40 -0.14
C ARG A 53 -2.59 9.47 -0.53
N ALA A 54 -3.29 8.33 -0.55
CA ALA A 54 -4.73 8.31 -0.81
C ALA A 54 -5.50 9.13 0.25
N ARG A 55 -5.18 8.94 1.53
CA ARG A 55 -5.80 9.66 2.65
C ARG A 55 -5.50 11.16 2.62
N TRP A 56 -4.30 11.56 2.19
CA TRP A 56 -3.93 12.97 2.02
C TRP A 56 -4.75 13.64 0.92
N ILE A 57 -4.93 12.97 -0.21
CA ILE A 57 -5.74 13.49 -1.32
C ILE A 57 -7.21 13.58 -0.91
N GLU A 58 -7.71 12.58 -0.17
CA GLU A 58 -9.08 12.57 0.33
C GLU A 58 -9.37 13.70 1.32
N ASN A 59 -8.42 14.04 2.20
CA ASN A 59 -8.57 15.08 3.23
C ASN A 59 -7.98 16.45 2.82
N GLY A 60 -7.50 16.56 1.59
CA GLY A 60 -6.76 17.71 1.09
C GLY A 60 -7.62 18.97 0.90
N PRO A 61 -6.99 20.15 0.81
CA PRO A 61 -7.68 21.45 0.69
C PRO A 61 -8.49 21.59 -0.61
N ALA A 62 -8.23 20.76 -1.63
CA ALA A 62 -9.01 20.73 -2.86
C ALA A 62 -10.43 20.17 -2.67
N ARG A 63 -10.62 19.19 -1.76
CA ARG A 63 -11.94 18.63 -1.45
C ARG A 63 -12.77 19.60 -0.61
N ARG A 64 -12.15 20.28 0.37
CA ARG A 64 -12.83 21.30 1.19
C ARG A 64 -13.37 22.45 0.34
N ARG A 65 -12.61 22.93 -0.64
CA ARG A 65 -13.06 24.01 -1.55
C ARG A 65 -14.24 23.64 -2.45
N LEU A 66 -14.43 22.35 -2.75
CA LEU A 66 -15.61 21.87 -3.48
C LEU A 66 -16.82 21.74 -2.55
N GLN A 67 -16.59 21.43 -1.27
CA GLN A 67 -17.62 21.28 -0.26
C GLN A 67 -18.15 22.64 0.24
N ASP A 68 -17.29 23.68 0.32
CA ASP A 68 -17.69 25.06 0.64
C ASP A 68 -18.48 25.77 -0.49
N ARG A 69 -18.54 25.16 -1.68
CA ARG A 69 -19.29 25.70 -2.84
C ARG A 69 -20.65 25.02 -3.05
N GLN A 70 -21.02 24.05 -2.21
CA GLN A 70 -22.35 23.42 -2.19
C GLN A 70 -23.13 23.90 -0.98
#